data_AF-A0A429WJD2-F1
#
_entry.id   AF-A0A429WJD2-F1
#
_cell.length_a   1.000
_cell.length_b   1.000
_cell.length_c   1.000
_cell.angle_alpha   90.00
_cell.angle_beta   90.00
_cell.angle_gamma   90.00
#
_symmetry.space_group_name_H-M   'P 1'
#
loop_
_entity.id
_entity.type
_entity.pdbx_description
1 polymer ?
#
loop_
_entity_poly.entity_id
_entity_poly.type
_entity_poly.pdbx_seq_one_letter_code
_entity_poly.pdbx_strand_id
1 'polypeptide(L)'
;MWRTTQGKLSGPLLDRIDLHIEVPAVSAVQLLEAPAGEATGSIRGRVVEARGRAMERQGKPNQALQGAEIDRHAALDAAALKFMHSAAARLGWSARSTHRALKVARTIADLAGAGDVQVPHVAEAVQYRRALRADT
;
A
#
# COMPACT_ATOMS: atom_id res chain seq x y z
N MET A 1 -15.44 -28.07 11.02
CA MET A 1 -15.95 -26.79 11.55
C MET A 1 -14.76 -25.92 11.97
N TRP A 2 -14.13 -25.23 11.02
CA TRP A 2 -13.03 -24.32 11.31
C TRP A 2 -13.60 -22.96 11.71
N ARG A 3 -13.44 -22.57 12.98
CA ARG A 3 -13.83 -21.24 13.46
C ARG A 3 -12.69 -20.27 13.12
N THR A 4 -12.86 -19.41 12.11
CA THR A 4 -11.94 -18.32 11.81
C THR A 4 -11.94 -17.32 12.96
N THR A 5 -10.78 -17.11 13.58
CA THR A 5 -10.62 -16.19 14.72
C THR A 5 -10.36 -14.78 14.19
N GLN A 6 -11.27 -14.24 13.37
CA GLN A 6 -11.07 -12.93 12.73
C GLN A 6 -11.25 -11.73 13.68
N GLY A 7 -11.82 -11.93 14.88
CA GLY A 7 -12.11 -10.86 15.83
C GLY A 7 -11.11 -10.64 16.98
N LYS A 8 -9.93 -11.28 17.00
CA LYS A 8 -9.00 -11.24 18.16
C LYS A 8 -7.66 -10.54 17.91
N LEU A 9 -7.53 -9.80 16.82
CA LEU A 9 -6.32 -9.04 16.53
C LEU A 9 -6.44 -7.63 17.10
N SER A 10 -5.52 -7.27 18.01
CA SER A 10 -5.55 -5.99 18.68
C SER A 10 -5.18 -4.84 17.72
N GLY A 11 -5.83 -3.69 17.88
CA GLY A 11 -5.51 -2.48 17.10
C GLY A 11 -4.02 -2.12 17.05
N PRO A 12 -3.25 -2.22 18.16
CA PRO A 12 -1.80 -2.00 18.14
C PRO A 12 -1.00 -2.93 17.24
N LEU A 13 -1.47 -4.17 17.02
CA LEU A 13 -0.81 -5.09 16.10
C LEU A 13 -1.12 -4.75 14.64
N LEU A 14 -2.37 -4.39 14.36
CA LEU A 14 -2.83 -3.98 13.02
C LEU A 14 -2.13 -2.70 12.53
N ASP A 15 -1.78 -1.78 13.44
CA ASP A 15 -1.02 -0.57 13.11
C ASP A 15 0.46 -0.85 12.73
N ARG A 16 0.95 -2.08 12.93
CA ARG A 16 2.29 -2.51 12.52
C ARG A 16 2.36 -3.16 11.14
N ILE A 17 1.22 -3.42 10.50
CA ILE A 17 1.15 -4.03 9.17
C ILE A 17 0.88 -2.95 8.13
N ASP A 18 1.76 -2.85 7.14
CA ASP A 18 1.69 -1.80 6.10
C ASP A 18 0.59 -2.07 5.06
N LEU A 19 0.38 -3.35 4.70
CA LEU A 19 -0.56 -3.79 3.67
C LEU A 19 -1.45 -4.92 4.18
N HIS A 20 -2.75 -4.81 3.92
CA HIS A 20 -3.75 -5.84 4.11
C HIS A 20 -4.49 -6.05 2.80
N ILE A 21 -4.36 -7.24 2.24
CA ILE A 21 -4.98 -7.61 0.98
C ILE A 21 -5.92 -8.77 1.26
N GLU A 22 -7.20 -8.58 1.00
CA GLU A 22 -8.15 -9.68 1.01
C GLU A 22 -8.00 -10.47 -0.28
N VAL A 23 -7.71 -11.76 -0.14
CA VAL A 23 -7.61 -12.68 -1.27
C VAL A 23 -8.87 -13.54 -1.25
N PRO A 24 -9.80 -13.35 -2.20
CA PRO A 24 -11.01 -14.15 -2.24
C PRO A 24 -10.65 -15.61 -2.50
N ALA A 25 -11.46 -16.52 -1.95
CA ALA A 25 -11.31 -17.95 -2.22
C ALA A 25 -11.53 -18.21 -3.72
N VAL A 26 -10.58 -18.92 -4.34
CA VAL A 26 -10.66 -19.34 -5.73
C VAL A 26 -11.24 -20.75 -5.78
N SER A 27 -12.22 -21.00 -6.65
CA SER A 27 -12.77 -22.36 -6.80
C SER A 27 -11.74 -23.33 -7.40
N ALA A 28 -11.90 -24.63 -7.16
CA ALA A 28 -10.98 -25.64 -7.72
C ALA A 28 -10.95 -25.60 -9.26
N VAL A 29 -12.09 -25.35 -9.91
CA VAL A 29 -12.20 -25.20 -11.37
C VAL A 29 -11.39 -23.99 -11.84
N GLN A 30 -11.59 -22.83 -11.22
CA GLN A 30 -10.84 -21.61 -11.57
C GLN A 30 -9.34 -21.76 -11.34
N LEU A 31 -8.92 -22.54 -10.33
CA LEU A 31 -7.51 -22.80 -10.07
C LEU A 31 -6.88 -23.68 -11.16
N LEU A 32 -7.60 -24.72 -11.60
CA LEU A 32 -7.13 -25.66 -12.62
C LEU A 32 -7.18 -25.06 -14.03
N GLU A 33 -8.13 -24.16 -14.30
CA GLU A 33 -8.33 -23.48 -15.58
C GLU A 33 -7.67 -22.10 -15.65
N ALA A 34 -6.95 -21.69 -14.60
CA ALA A 34 -6.31 -20.38 -14.56
C ALA A 34 -5.33 -20.25 -15.74
N PRO A 35 -5.41 -19.16 -16.53
CA PRO A 35 -4.39 -18.89 -17.53
C PRO A 35 -3.03 -18.71 -16.85
N ALA A 36 -1.97 -18.95 -17.60
CA ALA A 36 -0.62 -18.66 -17.12
C ALA A 36 -0.55 -17.19 -16.69
N GLY A 37 -0.17 -16.98 -15.42
CA GLY A 37 0.04 -15.64 -14.88
C GLY A 37 1.20 -14.93 -15.56
N GLU A 38 1.34 -13.65 -15.25
CA GLU A 38 2.51 -12.88 -15.69
C GLU A 38 3.82 -13.55 -15.22
N ALA A 39 4.82 -13.61 -16.10
CA ALA A 39 6.10 -14.20 -15.77
C ALA A 39 6.81 -13.43 -14.64
N THR A 40 7.40 -14.17 -13.70
CA THR A 40 8.16 -13.58 -12.58
C THR A 40 9.29 -12.65 -13.06
N GLY A 41 9.87 -12.90 -14.23
CA GLY A 41 10.89 -12.03 -14.84
C GLY A 41 10.35 -10.62 -15.15
N SER A 42 9.15 -10.52 -15.71
CA SER A 42 8.49 -9.25 -16.02
C SER A 42 8.15 -8.47 -14.75
N ILE A 43 7.61 -9.16 -13.73
CA ILE A 43 7.33 -8.58 -12.42
C ILE A 43 8.63 -8.06 -11.78
N ARG A 44 9.70 -8.88 -11.80
CA ARG A 44 11.02 -8.49 -11.29
C ARG A 44 11.54 -7.23 -11.97
N GLY A 45 11.38 -7.10 -13.29
CA GLY A 45 11.78 -5.90 -14.03
C GLY A 45 11.15 -4.64 -13.43
N ARG A 46 9.82 -4.61 -13.29
CA ARG A 46 9.09 -3.49 -12.70
C ARG A 46 9.52 -3.17 -11.27
N VAL A 47 9.74 -4.20 -10.44
CA VAL A 47 10.18 -4.04 -9.05
C VAL A 47 11.60 -3.46 -8.97
N VAL A 48 12.52 -3.92 -9.82
CA VAL A 48 13.90 -3.43 -9.85
C VAL A 48 13.94 -1.97 -10.27
N GLU A 49 13.19 -1.58 -11.29
CA GLU A 49 13.12 -0.18 -11.72
C GLU A 49 12.55 0.73 -10.63
N ALA A 50 11.42 0.35 -10.01
CA ALA A 50 10.82 1.13 -8.93
C ALA A 50 11.78 1.29 -7.74
N ARG A 51 12.50 0.22 -7.39
CA ARG A 51 13.54 0.27 -6.36
C ARG A 51 14.70 1.16 -6.77
N GLY A 52 15.12 1.13 -8.03
CA GLY A 52 16.13 2.02 -8.61
C GLY A 52 15.77 3.49 -8.41
N ARG A 53 14.55 3.88 -8.77
CA ARG A 53 14.02 5.24 -8.57
C ARG A 53 14.10 5.70 -7.11
N ALA A 54 13.73 4.81 -6.17
CA ALA A 54 13.85 5.12 -4.74
C ALA A 54 15.31 5.28 -4.29
N MET A 55 16.22 4.42 -4.75
CA MET A 55 17.65 4.50 -4.43
C MET A 55 18.29 5.77 -5.01
N GLU A 56 17.96 6.14 -6.24
CA GLU A 56 18.44 7.38 -6.87
C GLU A 56 17.92 8.62 -6.14
N ARG A 57 16.63 8.65 -5.79
CA ARG A 57 15.99 9.79 -5.14
C ARG A 57 16.48 10.05 -3.71
N GLN A 58 16.70 8.99 -2.93
CA GLN A 58 16.89 9.14 -1.47
C GLN A 58 17.92 8.18 -0.85
N GLY A 59 18.61 7.37 -1.67
CA GLY A 59 19.66 6.44 -1.21
C GLY A 59 19.17 5.22 -0.44
N LYS A 60 17.85 5.05 -0.27
CA LYS A 60 17.26 3.95 0.50
C LYS A 60 15.86 3.57 -0.02
N PRO A 61 15.39 2.34 0.22
CA PRO A 61 14.02 1.94 -0.14
C PRO A 61 12.96 2.81 0.55
N ASN A 62 11.79 2.98 -0.08
CA ASN A 62 10.70 3.78 0.48
C ASN A 62 10.25 3.31 1.87
N GLN A 63 10.31 2.01 2.15
CA GLN A 63 9.99 1.46 3.48
C GLN A 63 10.93 1.96 4.58
N ALA A 64 12.12 2.44 4.25
CA ALA A 64 13.10 2.92 5.23
C ALA A 64 12.94 4.41 5.59
N LEU A 65 12.06 5.14 4.90
CA LEU A 65 11.82 6.56 5.16
C LEU A 65 11.24 6.81 6.56
N GLN A 66 11.72 7.86 7.24
CA GLN A 66 11.25 8.25 8.57
C GLN A 66 11.02 9.76 8.68
N GLY A 67 10.03 10.16 9.50
CA GLY A 67 9.75 11.57 9.81
C GLY A 67 9.68 12.46 8.57
N ALA A 68 10.46 13.54 8.58
CA ALA A 68 10.53 14.52 7.50
C ALA A 68 10.99 13.95 6.14
N GLU A 69 11.64 12.78 6.10
CA GLU A 69 11.97 12.14 4.82
C GLU A 69 10.71 11.66 4.09
N ILE A 70 9.65 11.29 4.83
CA ILE A 70 8.37 10.89 4.24
C ILE A 70 7.72 12.11 3.60
N ASP A 71 7.67 13.23 4.31
CA ASP A 71 7.08 14.48 3.80
C ASP A 71 7.81 14.98 2.55
N ARG A 72 9.15 14.84 2.53
CA ARG A 72 9.99 15.24 1.40
C ARG A 72 9.80 14.35 0.17
N HIS A 73 9.86 13.03 0.36
CA HIS A 73 9.95 12.10 -0.77
C HIS A 73 8.60 11.53 -1.21
N ALA A 74 7.60 11.52 -0.32
CA ALA A 74 6.22 11.17 -0.62
C ALA A 74 5.31 12.41 -0.68
N ALA A 75 5.88 13.56 -1.06
CA ALA A 75 5.13 14.79 -1.26
C ALA A 75 3.95 14.55 -2.21
N LEU A 76 2.78 15.02 -1.79
CA LEU A 76 1.52 14.89 -2.50
C LEU A 76 1.26 16.15 -3.31
N ASP A 77 0.70 16.00 -4.51
CA ASP A 77 0.05 17.13 -5.17
C ASP A 77 -1.16 17.63 -4.34
N ALA A 78 -1.68 18.82 -4.66
CA ALA A 78 -2.77 19.43 -3.90
C ALA A 78 -4.04 18.57 -3.86
N ALA A 79 -4.36 17.85 -4.94
CA ALA A 79 -5.53 16.99 -5.01
C ALA A 79 -5.34 15.71 -4.17
N ALA A 80 -4.15 15.12 -4.25
CA ALA A 80 -3.74 13.95 -3.48
C ALA A 80 -3.69 14.26 -1.98
N LEU A 81 -3.21 15.45 -1.59
CA LEU A 81 -3.21 15.91 -0.21
C LEU A 81 -4.64 16.02 0.34
N LYS A 82 -5.55 16.66 -0.41
CA LYS A 82 -6.96 16.77 -0.03
C LYS A 82 -7.60 15.38 0.12
N PHE A 83 -7.34 14.48 -0.84
CA PHE A 83 -7.83 13.11 -0.79
C PHE A 83 -7.30 12.35 0.44
N MET A 84 -5.99 12.47 0.72
CA MET A 84 -5.37 11.82 1.87
C MET A 84 -5.97 12.33 3.20
N HIS A 85 -6.20 13.64 3.33
CA HIS A 85 -6.87 14.18 4.51
C HIS A 85 -8.28 13.60 4.69
N SER A 86 -9.09 13.56 3.63
CA SER A 86 -10.43 12.98 3.69
C SER A 86 -10.40 11.48 4.02
N ALA A 87 -9.46 10.73 3.45
CA ALA A 87 -9.32 9.30 3.71
C ALA A 87 -8.86 9.02 5.16
N ALA A 88 -7.86 9.76 5.66
CA ALA A 88 -7.35 9.63 7.02
C ALA A 88 -8.43 9.95 8.05
N ALA A 89 -9.19 11.04 7.86
CA ALA A 89 -10.30 11.42 8.74
C ALA A 89 -11.40 10.35 8.75
N ARG A 90 -11.84 9.89 7.57
CA ARG A 90 -12.92 8.91 7.45
C ARG A 90 -12.55 7.52 8.00
N LEU A 91 -11.28 7.16 7.97
CA LEU A 91 -10.77 5.87 8.44
C LEU A 91 -10.18 5.94 9.86
N GLY A 92 -10.22 7.11 10.52
CA GLY A 92 -9.69 7.29 11.87
C GLY A 92 -8.18 7.03 11.97
N TRP A 93 -7.41 7.34 10.93
CA TRP A 93 -5.98 7.05 10.91
C TRP A 93 -5.17 8.00 11.79
N SER A 94 -4.27 7.44 12.58
CA SER A 94 -3.21 8.18 13.28
C SER A 94 -2.17 8.72 12.28
N ALA A 95 -1.33 9.68 12.72
CA ALA A 95 -0.21 10.17 11.94
C ALA A 95 0.70 9.03 11.43
N ARG A 96 0.95 8.03 12.27
CA ARG A 96 1.73 6.84 11.92
C ARG A 96 1.07 6.01 10.83
N SER A 97 -0.23 5.77 10.94
CA SER A 97 -1.02 5.08 9.92
C SER A 97 -1.02 5.83 8.59
N THR A 98 -1.11 7.17 8.62
CA THR A 98 -1.00 8.02 7.43
C THR A 98 0.39 7.94 6.81
N HIS A 99 1.46 8.03 7.60
CA HIS A 99 2.84 7.90 7.11
C HIS A 99 3.11 6.54 6.45
N ARG A 100 2.53 5.45 6.97
CA ARG A 100 2.62 4.13 6.31
C ARG A 100 1.95 4.14 4.95
N ALA A 101 0.75 4.70 4.85
CA ALA A 101 0.04 4.83 3.59
C ALA A 101 0.82 5.68 2.57
N LEU A 102 1.48 6.76 3.00
CA LEU A 102 2.33 7.58 2.14
C LEU A 102 3.52 6.80 1.57
N LYS A 103 4.16 5.95 2.38
CA LYS A 103 5.28 5.10 1.92
C LYS A 103 4.83 4.06 0.89
N VAL A 104 3.62 3.54 1.04
CA VAL A 104 2.99 2.64 0.06
C VAL A 104 2.67 3.42 -1.22
N ALA A 105 2.01 4.58 -1.11
CA ALA A 105 1.66 5.43 -2.26
C ALA A 105 2.92 5.86 -3.06
N ARG A 106 4.01 6.19 -2.38
CA ARG A 106 5.31 6.49 -3.02
C ARG A 106 5.86 5.30 -3.82
N THR A 107 5.70 4.09 -3.29
CA THR A 107 6.12 2.87 -3.99
C THR A 107 5.24 2.59 -5.22
N ILE A 108 3.94 2.84 -5.13
CA ILE A 108 3.01 2.74 -6.26
C ILE A 108 3.38 3.77 -7.35
N ALA A 109 3.70 5.01 -6.96
CA ALA A 109 4.19 6.02 -7.88
C ALA A 109 5.48 5.60 -8.58
N ASP A 110 6.42 4.98 -7.85
CA ASP A 110 7.67 4.48 -8.45
C ASP A 110 7.43 3.31 -9.41
N LEU A 111 6.45 2.44 -9.14
CA LEU A 111 6.01 1.38 -10.04
C LEU A 111 5.33 1.92 -11.31
N ALA A 112 4.61 3.05 -11.19
CA ALA A 112 4.02 3.76 -12.31
C ALA A 112 5.01 4.65 -13.09
N GLY A 113 6.25 4.79 -12.61
CA GLY A 113 7.25 5.69 -13.20
C GLY A 113 6.95 7.17 -12.99
N ALA A 114 6.09 7.52 -12.02
CA ALA A 114 5.68 8.89 -11.74
C ALA A 114 6.66 9.60 -10.79
N GLY A 115 7.02 10.84 -11.12
CA GLY A 115 7.86 11.69 -10.26
C GLY A 115 7.18 12.04 -8.94
N ASP A 116 5.91 12.46 -9.00
CA ASP A 116 5.13 12.88 -7.85
C ASP A 116 4.08 11.85 -7.42
N VAL A 117 3.68 11.91 -6.15
CA VAL A 117 2.60 11.07 -5.63
C VAL A 117 1.25 11.74 -5.88
N GLN A 118 0.48 11.16 -6.79
CA GLN A 118 -0.82 11.66 -7.23
C GLN A 118 -1.99 10.87 -6.61
N VAL A 119 -3.21 11.38 -6.81
CA VAL A 119 -4.45 10.77 -6.29
C VAL A 119 -4.57 9.27 -6.57
N PRO A 120 -4.28 8.74 -7.79
CA PRO A 120 -4.40 7.30 -8.05
C PRO A 120 -3.52 6.46 -7.13
N HIS A 121 -2.28 6.90 -6.88
CA HIS A 121 -1.33 6.19 -6.02
C HIS A 121 -1.79 6.17 -4.55
N VAL A 122 -2.33 7.29 -4.07
CA VAL A 122 -2.89 7.38 -2.72
C VAL A 122 -4.16 6.53 -2.60
N ALA A 123 -5.04 6.56 -3.61
CA ALA A 123 -6.27 5.80 -3.61
C ALA A 123 -6.00 4.29 -3.51
N GLU A 124 -5.05 3.78 -4.31
CA GLU A 124 -4.63 2.38 -4.28
C GLU A 124 -4.00 2.01 -2.92
N ALA A 125 -3.08 2.83 -2.40
CA ALA A 125 -2.51 2.62 -1.06
C ALA A 125 -3.58 2.57 0.04
N VAL A 126 -4.63 3.39 -0.07
CA VAL A 126 -5.77 3.39 0.85
C VAL A 126 -6.56 2.09 0.74
N GLN A 127 -6.79 1.54 -0.45
CA GLN A 127 -7.50 0.26 -0.60
C GLN A 127 -6.76 -0.87 0.10
N TYR A 128 -5.43 -0.94 -0.04
CA TYR A 128 -4.61 -1.93 0.65
C TYR A 128 -4.58 -1.79 2.17
N ARG A 129 -5.15 -0.74 2.76
CA ARG A 129 -5.27 -0.62 4.22
C ARG A 129 -6.70 -0.75 4.73
N ARG A 130 -7.71 -0.82 3.85
CA ARG A 130 -9.13 -0.88 4.24
C ARG A 130 -9.62 -2.26 4.69
N ALA A 131 -8.86 -3.33 4.49
CA ALA A 131 -9.31 -4.72 4.72
C ALA A 131 -9.60 -5.10 6.18
N LEU A 132 -9.67 -4.12 7.09
CA LEU A 132 -10.02 -4.28 8.49
C LEU A 132 -11.02 -3.19 8.90
N ARG A 133 -12.20 -3.18 8.28
CA ARG A 133 -13.37 -2.81 9.09
C ARG A 133 -13.60 -3.99 10.01
N ALA A 134 -13.22 -3.82 11.28
CA ALA A 134 -13.85 -4.62 12.33
C ALA A 134 -15.32 -4.23 12.29
N ASP A 135 -16.16 -5.12 11.76
CA ASP A 135 -17.61 -4.99 11.92
C ASP A 135 -17.87 -4.80 13.42
N THR A 136 -18.45 -3.65 13.74
CA THR A 136 -19.04 -3.39 15.05
C THR A 136 -20.42 -4.05 15.06
#